data_AF-S6ENL7-F1
#
_entry.id   AF-S6ENL7-F1
#
_cell.length_a   1.000
_cell.length_b   1.000
_cell.length_c   1.000
_cell.angle_alpha   90.00
_cell.angle_beta   90.00
_cell.angle_gamma   90.00
#
_symmetry.space_group_name_H-M   'P 1'
#
loop_
_entity.id
_entity.type
_entity.pdbx_description
1 polymer ?
#
loop_
_entity_poly.entity_id
_entity_poly.type
_entity_poly.pdbx_seq_one_letter_code
_entity_poly.pdbx_strand_id
1 'polypeptide(L)'
;MKKRLTAVIMTAILGTSLLQPTVKVFAEELRLQELNVREGYVDVPDVSLKKAMNKAIGQKENDDIPKWKLEKLTELYAMFTDISNLEGIQYCTNLKELNLQDNKISDINLLKNLKKLRTLFLNVNQIEDISALSELSNLRELYLGGNKISNIYPLRNLKRLQDLSLGNLLVKDIKPLEELDSLKYLDLYENKIDNLEVIRNIKGLLSIDLSENGLKDINVLKGLKNLEWIRVSYNEIEDLTPIEDIKDLKGLDIGNNKIKDISVLNKFSTLELLHMSNNNVADISALADLYELKRVKLDNQQITLENKEVNGRLILENPVKSINGYEEAKNLSNDGQAIKANKYLTWNSIKNNNINNLSFNFKEELNINGEQVTFSGKVVQPVEFNANALRVEDINKDKSIDINDLANLGIHYNKKDIDENWNEDCDLNKDGIIDIFDLVIVSKSI
;
A
#
# COMPACT_ATOMS: atom_id res chain seq x y z
N MET A 1 32.59 -40.01 -5.42
CA MET A 1 33.18 -40.59 -6.66
C MET A 1 33.22 -42.11 -6.64
N LYS A 2 33.81 -42.78 -5.65
CA LYS A 2 33.85 -44.26 -5.58
C LYS A 2 32.47 -44.95 -5.66
N LYS A 3 31.43 -44.44 -4.97
CA LYS A 3 30.07 -45.05 -4.97
C LYS A 3 29.25 -44.89 -6.26
N ARG A 4 29.39 -43.76 -6.99
CA ARG A 4 28.73 -43.57 -8.30
C ARG A 4 29.38 -44.44 -9.38
N LEU A 5 30.68 -44.71 -9.26
CA LEU A 5 31.41 -45.62 -10.14
C LEU A 5 30.90 -47.05 -9.98
N THR A 6 30.60 -47.51 -8.75
CA THR A 6 30.06 -48.85 -8.48
C THR A 6 28.68 -49.08 -9.12
N ALA A 7 27.75 -48.12 -9.01
CA ALA A 7 26.41 -48.24 -9.57
C ALA A 7 26.38 -48.23 -11.12
N VAL A 8 27.22 -47.39 -11.76
CA VAL A 8 27.36 -47.36 -13.22
C VAL A 8 28.02 -48.64 -13.73
N ILE A 9 29.03 -49.16 -13.01
CA ILE A 9 29.68 -50.45 -13.33
C ILE A 9 28.70 -51.61 -13.17
N MET A 10 27.87 -51.66 -12.13
CA MET A 10 26.88 -52.73 -11.93
C MET A 10 25.78 -52.76 -13.00
N THR A 11 25.31 -51.60 -13.46
CA THR A 11 24.29 -51.51 -14.52
C THR A 11 24.86 -51.97 -15.87
N ALA A 12 26.14 -51.65 -16.14
CA ALA A 12 26.87 -52.14 -17.31
C ALA A 12 27.14 -53.66 -17.26
N ILE A 13 27.42 -54.20 -16.07
CA ILE A 13 27.60 -55.65 -15.85
C ILE A 13 26.28 -56.38 -16.14
N LEU A 14 25.17 -56.02 -15.49
CA LEU A 14 23.88 -56.73 -15.63
C LEU A 14 23.28 -56.72 -17.06
N GLY A 15 23.59 -55.71 -17.88
CA GLY A 15 23.07 -55.56 -19.26
C GLY A 15 23.79 -56.36 -20.34
N THR A 16 24.91 -57.00 -20.03
CA THR A 16 25.67 -57.80 -21.03
C THR A 16 25.24 -59.27 -21.01
N SER A 17 24.89 -59.80 -22.18
CA SER A 17 24.41 -61.19 -22.36
C SER A 17 25.48 -62.26 -22.18
N LEU A 18 26.73 -61.89 -21.88
CA LEU A 18 27.91 -62.76 -21.89
C LEU A 18 28.52 -63.04 -20.51
N LEU A 19 27.93 -62.56 -19.41
CA LEU A 19 28.48 -62.83 -18.08
C LEU A 19 28.14 -64.23 -17.58
N GLN A 20 29.14 -64.88 -16.96
CA GLN A 20 28.92 -66.14 -16.26
C GLN A 20 27.89 -65.96 -15.12
N PRO A 21 27.05 -66.97 -14.84
CA PRO A 21 25.99 -66.90 -13.82
C PRO A 21 26.47 -66.41 -12.45
N THR A 22 27.69 -66.79 -12.06
CA THR A 22 28.36 -66.39 -10.82
C THR A 22 28.57 -64.88 -10.70
N VAL A 23 28.86 -64.18 -11.80
CA VAL A 23 29.06 -62.72 -11.78
C VAL A 23 27.71 -61.98 -11.64
N LYS A 24 26.64 -62.53 -12.21
CA LYS A 24 25.28 -61.99 -12.03
C LYS A 24 24.78 -62.14 -10.60
N VAL A 25 25.01 -63.30 -9.98
CA VAL A 25 24.65 -63.54 -8.57
C VAL A 25 25.41 -62.59 -7.66
N PHE A 26 26.72 -62.42 -7.85
CA PHE A 26 27.52 -61.51 -7.04
C PHE A 26 27.13 -60.03 -7.19
N ALA A 27 26.80 -59.59 -8.41
CA ALA A 27 26.29 -58.24 -8.66
C ALA A 27 24.93 -58.01 -7.98
N GLU A 28 24.04 -59.01 -8.01
CA GLU A 28 22.74 -58.92 -7.35
C GLU A 28 22.88 -58.96 -5.81
N GLU A 29 23.79 -59.77 -5.27
CA GLU A 29 24.12 -59.79 -3.83
C GLU A 29 24.71 -58.45 -3.37
N LEU A 30 25.60 -57.81 -4.15
CA LEU A 30 26.12 -56.48 -3.86
C LEU A 30 25.04 -55.41 -3.93
N ARG A 31 24.14 -55.49 -4.91
CA ARG A 31 22.99 -54.59 -5.05
C ARG A 31 22.05 -54.73 -3.84
N LEU A 32 21.77 -55.96 -3.42
CA LEU A 32 20.95 -56.25 -2.23
C LEU A 32 21.64 -55.80 -0.94
N GLN A 33 22.97 -55.92 -0.83
CA GLN A 33 23.74 -55.36 0.28
C GLN A 33 23.71 -53.82 0.27
N GLU A 34 23.85 -53.16 -0.88
CA GLU A 34 23.71 -51.70 -0.98
C GLU A 34 22.28 -51.23 -0.65
N LEU A 35 21.25 -52.01 -1.00
CA LEU A 35 19.86 -51.76 -0.62
C LEU A 35 19.65 -51.93 0.90
N ASN A 36 20.21 -52.98 1.50
CA ASN A 36 20.13 -53.22 2.96
C ASN A 36 20.90 -52.15 3.77
N VAL A 37 21.98 -51.56 3.24
CA VAL A 37 22.71 -50.45 3.90
C VAL A 37 21.95 -49.12 3.84
N ARG A 38 20.97 -48.97 2.94
CA ARG A 38 20.11 -47.78 2.87
C ARG A 38 18.91 -47.81 3.81
N GLU A 39 18.68 -48.88 4.56
CA GLU A 39 17.64 -48.90 5.60
C GLU A 39 17.91 -47.77 6.62
N GLY A 40 16.98 -46.82 6.74
CA GLY A 40 17.05 -45.71 7.68
C GLY A 40 17.66 -44.41 7.15
N TYR A 41 18.06 -44.34 5.88
CA TYR A 41 18.47 -43.09 5.22
C TYR A 41 17.39 -42.57 4.26
N VAL A 42 17.30 -41.25 4.15
CA VAL A 42 16.33 -40.56 3.29
C VAL A 42 17.01 -40.13 2.00
N ASP A 43 16.36 -40.42 0.87
CA ASP A 43 16.76 -39.86 -0.41
C ASP A 43 16.22 -38.44 -0.56
N VAL A 44 17.12 -37.49 -0.83
CA VAL A 44 16.81 -36.07 -1.00
C VAL A 44 17.48 -35.63 -2.30
N PRO A 45 16.78 -35.72 -3.44
CA PRO A 45 17.36 -35.50 -4.76
C PRO A 45 17.73 -34.02 -5.01
N ASP A 46 17.01 -33.09 -4.37
CA ASP A 46 17.33 -31.67 -4.42
C ASP A 46 18.57 -31.38 -3.55
N VAL A 47 19.65 -30.93 -4.20
CA VAL A 47 20.94 -30.71 -3.54
C VAL A 47 20.84 -29.60 -2.50
N SER A 48 20.08 -28.55 -2.78
CA SER A 48 19.92 -27.41 -1.87
C SER A 48 19.10 -27.80 -0.64
N LEU A 49 18.02 -28.55 -0.83
CA LEU A 49 17.25 -29.11 0.27
C LEU A 49 18.10 -30.07 1.11
N LYS A 50 18.87 -30.96 0.47
CA LYS A 50 19.78 -31.87 1.16
C LYS A 50 20.77 -31.12 2.04
N LYS A 51 21.38 -30.05 1.51
CA LYS A 51 22.30 -29.19 2.27
C LYS A 51 21.62 -28.52 3.46
N ALA A 52 20.43 -27.96 3.26
CA ALA A 52 19.68 -27.32 4.32
C ALA A 52 19.30 -28.31 5.44
N MET A 53 18.83 -29.50 5.07
CA MET A 53 18.52 -30.58 6.02
C MET A 53 19.77 -31.05 6.78
N ASN A 54 20.88 -31.26 6.08
CA ASN A 54 22.15 -31.66 6.69
C ASN A 54 22.67 -30.62 7.68
N LYS A 55 22.58 -29.34 7.32
CA LYS A 55 22.90 -28.22 8.21
C LYS A 55 21.99 -28.21 9.45
N ALA A 56 20.68 -28.37 9.26
CA ALA A 56 19.69 -28.37 10.34
C ALA A 56 19.91 -29.52 11.34
N ILE A 57 20.35 -30.70 10.87
CA ILE A 57 20.65 -31.86 11.74
C ILE A 57 22.12 -31.92 12.22
N GLY A 58 22.89 -30.86 11.98
CA GLY A 58 24.26 -30.70 12.50
C GLY A 58 25.30 -31.64 11.87
N GLN A 59 25.18 -31.93 10.58
CA GLN A 59 26.17 -32.74 9.84
C GLN A 59 26.65 -32.07 8.56
N LYS A 60 27.60 -32.69 7.84
CA LYS A 60 28.16 -32.06 6.64
C LYS A 60 27.12 -32.03 5.53
N GLU A 61 27.14 -30.96 4.76
CA GLU A 61 26.20 -30.64 3.69
C GLU A 61 25.85 -31.77 2.71
N ASN A 62 26.81 -32.66 2.43
CA ASN A 62 26.65 -33.72 1.43
C ASN A 62 26.51 -35.13 2.04
N ASP A 63 26.50 -35.26 3.37
CA ASP A 63 26.36 -36.54 4.05
C ASP A 63 24.97 -37.16 3.77
N ASP A 64 24.89 -38.49 3.86
CA ASP A 64 23.61 -39.20 3.77
C ASP A 64 22.74 -38.87 5.00
N ILE A 65 21.44 -38.63 4.79
CA ILE A 65 20.54 -38.10 5.83
C ILE A 65 19.85 -39.26 6.56
N PRO A 66 20.11 -39.49 7.87
CA PRO A 66 19.37 -40.48 8.64
C PRO A 66 17.95 -39.99 8.94
N LYS A 67 16.94 -40.82 8.65
CA LYS A 67 15.52 -40.51 8.85
C LYS A 67 15.21 -40.06 10.28
N TRP A 68 15.75 -40.76 11.28
CA TRP A 68 15.50 -40.48 12.70
C TRP A 68 16.01 -39.09 13.13
N LYS A 69 17.00 -38.50 12.42
CA LYS A 69 17.44 -37.12 12.68
C LYS A 69 16.42 -36.11 12.15
N LEU A 70 15.86 -36.35 10.96
CA LEU A 70 14.79 -35.50 10.41
C LEU A 70 13.54 -35.52 11.28
N GLU A 71 13.18 -36.68 11.83
CA GLU A 71 12.05 -36.82 12.76
C GLU A 71 12.22 -35.96 14.02
N LYS A 72 13.44 -35.55 14.39
CA LYS A 72 13.69 -34.67 15.55
C LYS A 72 13.66 -33.19 15.21
N LEU A 73 13.66 -32.81 13.93
CA LEU A 73 13.64 -31.41 13.52
C LEU A 73 12.32 -30.75 13.91
N THR A 74 12.43 -29.58 14.53
CA THR A 74 11.30 -28.69 14.82
C THR A 74 11.29 -27.46 13.93
N GLU A 75 12.41 -27.12 13.31
CA GLU A 75 12.59 -25.94 12.47
C GLU A 75 13.49 -26.28 11.28
N LEU A 76 13.18 -25.71 10.11
CA LEU A 76 14.01 -25.82 8.92
C LEU A 76 13.94 -24.53 8.11
N TYR A 77 15.11 -23.94 7.83
CA TYR A 77 15.25 -22.70 7.06
C TYR A 77 16.10 -22.98 5.82
N ALA A 78 15.54 -22.72 4.63
CA ALA A 78 16.19 -22.93 3.35
C ALA A 78 15.77 -21.88 2.30
N MET A 79 15.86 -20.61 2.68
CA MET A 79 15.50 -19.47 1.82
C MET A 79 16.57 -19.19 0.75
N PHE A 80 16.18 -18.71 -0.43
CA PHE A 80 17.10 -18.24 -1.48
C PHE A 80 18.10 -19.33 -1.95
N THR A 81 17.63 -20.58 -2.12
CA THR A 81 18.53 -21.71 -2.44
C THR A 81 18.15 -22.49 -3.70
N ASP A 82 17.27 -21.95 -4.54
CA ASP A 82 16.83 -22.59 -5.78
C ASP A 82 16.16 -23.97 -5.60
N ILE A 83 15.61 -24.27 -4.42
CA ILE A 83 14.92 -25.55 -4.15
C ILE A 83 13.72 -25.66 -5.09
N SER A 84 13.55 -26.82 -5.72
CA SER A 84 12.41 -27.10 -6.61
C SER A 84 11.71 -28.42 -6.29
N ASN A 85 12.39 -29.35 -5.61
CA ASN A 85 11.82 -30.63 -5.23
C ASN A 85 11.90 -30.83 -3.70
N LEU A 86 10.75 -31.09 -3.08
CA LEU A 86 10.62 -31.25 -1.63
C LEU A 86 10.77 -32.70 -1.14
N GLU A 87 11.10 -33.66 -2.01
CA GLU A 87 11.30 -35.06 -1.63
C GLU A 87 12.30 -35.17 -0.46
N GLY A 88 11.85 -35.84 0.60
CA GLY A 88 12.54 -35.92 1.89
C GLY A 88 11.88 -35.10 3.00
N ILE A 89 11.15 -34.03 2.68
CA ILE A 89 10.51 -33.17 3.70
C ILE A 89 9.44 -33.90 4.51
N GLN A 90 8.79 -34.92 3.93
CA GLN A 90 7.72 -35.68 4.57
C GLN A 90 8.19 -36.45 5.82
N TYR A 91 9.50 -36.62 6.01
CA TYR A 91 10.08 -37.26 7.19
C TYR A 91 10.30 -36.29 8.37
N CYS A 92 10.21 -34.98 8.15
CA CYS A 92 10.31 -33.95 9.19
C CYS A 92 9.02 -33.82 10.01
N THR A 93 8.50 -34.93 10.54
CA THR A 93 7.14 -35.01 11.13
C THR A 93 6.93 -34.17 12.41
N ASN A 94 8.01 -33.69 13.04
CA ASN A 94 7.96 -32.82 14.22
C ASN A 94 8.14 -31.32 13.92
N LEU A 95 8.20 -30.96 12.65
CA LEU A 95 8.40 -29.59 12.21
C LEU A 95 7.24 -28.67 12.68
N LYS A 96 7.61 -27.54 13.26
CA LYS A 96 6.74 -26.47 13.75
C LYS A 96 6.91 -25.20 12.92
N GLU A 97 8.12 -24.97 12.41
CA GLU A 97 8.44 -23.84 11.56
C GLU A 97 9.19 -24.30 10.31
N LEU A 98 8.73 -23.84 9.15
CA LEU A 98 9.33 -24.13 7.87
C LEU A 98 9.43 -22.85 7.06
N ASN A 99 10.66 -22.48 6.70
CA ASN A 99 10.90 -21.34 5.83
C ASN A 99 11.55 -21.79 4.51
N LEU A 100 10.77 -21.70 3.44
CA LEU A 100 11.14 -22.03 2.07
C LEU A 100 10.90 -20.84 1.12
N GLN A 101 10.88 -19.61 1.66
CA GLN A 101 10.72 -18.40 0.87
C GLN A 101 11.80 -18.27 -0.22
N ASP A 102 11.42 -17.71 -1.36
CA ASP A 102 12.33 -17.38 -2.48
C ASP A 102 13.07 -18.63 -2.99
N ASN A 103 12.29 -19.52 -3.57
CA ASN A 103 12.75 -20.77 -4.19
C ASN A 103 11.96 -21.00 -5.49
N LYS A 104 12.05 -22.21 -6.05
CA LYS A 104 11.41 -22.61 -7.32
C LYS A 104 10.39 -23.74 -7.08
N ILE A 105 9.75 -23.74 -5.91
CA ILE A 105 8.82 -24.80 -5.51
C ILE A 105 7.49 -24.58 -6.21
N SER A 106 6.94 -25.63 -6.84
CA SER A 106 5.58 -25.63 -7.41
C SER A 106 4.68 -26.68 -6.76
N ASP A 107 5.24 -27.82 -6.34
CA ASP A 107 4.51 -28.90 -5.66
C ASP A 107 4.82 -28.93 -4.16
N ILE A 108 3.78 -28.73 -3.35
CA ILE A 108 3.83 -28.78 -1.89
C ILE A 108 3.08 -29.98 -1.29
N ASN A 109 2.68 -30.97 -2.08
CA ASN A 109 1.91 -32.12 -1.60
C ASN A 109 2.59 -32.90 -0.48
N LEU A 110 3.91 -32.90 -0.43
CA LEU A 110 4.69 -33.57 0.62
C LEU A 110 4.56 -32.88 2.00
N LEU A 111 4.02 -31.65 2.06
CA LEU A 111 3.75 -30.95 3.32
C LEU A 111 2.49 -31.44 4.04
N LYS A 112 1.59 -32.17 3.35
CA LYS A 112 0.24 -32.49 3.85
C LYS A 112 0.20 -33.18 5.22
N ASN A 113 1.25 -33.91 5.58
CA ASN A 113 1.33 -34.67 6.83
C ASN A 113 2.12 -33.98 7.94
N LEU A 114 2.66 -32.78 7.69
CA LEU A 114 3.42 -32.01 8.68
C LEU A 114 2.48 -31.26 9.64
N LYS A 115 1.57 -32.00 10.29
CA LYS A 115 0.44 -31.47 11.08
C LYS A 115 0.84 -30.64 12.30
N LYS A 116 2.14 -30.64 12.67
CA LYS A 116 2.67 -29.85 13.78
C LYS A 116 3.13 -28.45 13.38
N LEU A 117 3.11 -28.13 12.07
CA LEU A 117 3.43 -26.80 11.56
C LEU A 117 2.54 -25.74 12.20
N ARG A 118 3.17 -24.63 12.57
CA ARG A 118 2.58 -23.42 13.14
C ARG A 118 2.92 -22.21 12.29
N THR A 119 4.13 -22.17 11.75
CA THR A 119 4.61 -21.08 10.91
C THR A 119 5.14 -21.66 9.61
N LEU A 120 4.65 -21.14 8.48
CA LEU A 120 5.02 -21.60 7.15
C LEU A 120 5.24 -20.42 6.22
N PHE A 121 6.49 -20.23 5.77
CA PHE A 121 6.86 -19.24 4.77
C PHE A 121 7.10 -19.92 3.42
N LEU A 122 6.25 -19.58 2.44
CA LEU A 122 6.30 -20.07 1.07
C LEU A 122 6.27 -18.93 0.04
N ASN A 123 6.42 -17.67 0.48
CA ASN A 123 6.41 -16.51 -0.41
C ASN A 123 7.46 -16.65 -1.52
N VAL A 124 7.20 -16.02 -2.68
CA VAL A 124 8.13 -15.96 -3.81
C VAL A 124 8.53 -17.37 -4.26
N ASN A 125 7.55 -18.13 -4.71
CA ASN A 125 7.72 -19.48 -5.27
C ASN A 125 6.85 -19.60 -6.54
N GLN A 126 6.58 -20.81 -7.00
CA GLN A 126 5.80 -21.09 -8.22
C GLN A 126 4.57 -21.96 -7.91
N ILE A 127 4.02 -21.83 -6.71
CA ILE A 127 2.91 -22.67 -6.21
C ILE A 127 1.60 -22.20 -6.85
N GLU A 128 0.79 -23.16 -7.30
CA GLU A 128 -0.56 -22.93 -7.84
C GLU A 128 -1.63 -23.64 -6.99
N ASP A 129 -1.33 -24.86 -6.53
CA ASP A 129 -2.23 -25.66 -5.70
C ASP A 129 -1.75 -25.69 -4.23
N ILE A 130 -2.63 -25.25 -3.33
CA ILE A 130 -2.42 -25.28 -1.88
C ILE A 130 -3.31 -26.31 -1.15
N SER A 131 -3.88 -27.28 -1.86
CA SER A 131 -4.72 -28.34 -1.29
C SER A 131 -4.05 -29.10 -0.15
N ALA A 132 -2.72 -29.27 -0.22
CA ALA A 132 -1.89 -29.87 0.81
C ALA A 132 -1.98 -29.17 2.18
N LEU A 133 -2.35 -27.88 2.22
CA LEU A 133 -2.44 -27.09 3.44
C LEU A 133 -3.76 -27.30 4.20
N SER A 134 -4.79 -27.87 3.56
CA SER A 134 -6.19 -27.87 4.04
C SER A 134 -6.42 -28.50 5.41
N GLU A 135 -5.52 -29.37 5.84
CA GLU A 135 -5.60 -30.07 7.12
C GLU A 135 -4.46 -29.70 8.09
N LEU A 136 -3.68 -28.65 7.79
CA LEU A 136 -2.63 -28.15 8.68
C LEU A 136 -3.22 -27.21 9.75
N SER A 137 -4.20 -27.70 10.50
CA SER A 137 -5.03 -26.91 11.43
C SER A 137 -4.28 -26.25 12.61
N ASN A 138 -3.00 -26.55 12.78
CA ASN A 138 -2.13 -25.92 13.76
C ASN A 138 -1.43 -24.65 13.26
N LEU A 139 -1.53 -24.34 11.96
CA LEU A 139 -0.99 -23.11 11.37
C LEU A 139 -1.57 -21.88 12.06
N ARG A 140 -0.68 -20.94 12.36
CA ARG A 140 -0.91 -19.63 12.96
C ARG A 140 -0.42 -18.52 12.05
N GLU A 141 0.66 -18.78 11.33
CA GLU A 141 1.31 -17.84 10.43
C GLU A 141 1.52 -18.54 9.09
N LEU A 142 0.97 -17.95 8.03
CA LEU A 142 1.07 -18.49 6.69
C LEU A 142 1.33 -17.36 5.70
N TYR A 143 2.48 -17.43 5.02
CA TYR A 143 2.87 -16.45 4.04
C TYR A 143 3.02 -17.11 2.68
N LEU A 144 2.16 -16.71 1.74
CA LEU A 144 2.05 -17.30 0.41
C LEU A 144 2.31 -16.29 -0.71
N GLY A 145 2.56 -15.02 -0.43
CA GLY A 145 2.60 -13.96 -1.44
C GLY A 145 3.63 -14.17 -2.55
N GLY A 146 3.37 -13.64 -3.75
CA GLY A 146 4.25 -13.79 -4.92
C GLY A 146 4.33 -15.23 -5.45
N ASN A 147 3.24 -15.99 -5.32
CA ASN A 147 3.01 -17.28 -5.98
C ASN A 147 1.96 -17.12 -7.10
N LYS A 148 1.45 -18.22 -7.65
CA LYS A 148 0.43 -18.25 -8.72
C LYS A 148 -0.91 -18.82 -8.22
N ILE A 149 -1.27 -18.51 -6.97
CA ILE A 149 -2.40 -19.14 -6.27
C ILE A 149 -3.67 -18.32 -6.48
N SER A 150 -4.59 -18.81 -7.30
CA SER A 150 -5.90 -18.14 -7.47
C SER A 150 -7.01 -18.70 -6.57
N ASN A 151 -6.88 -19.95 -6.10
CA ASN A 151 -7.88 -20.64 -5.29
C ASN A 151 -7.40 -20.85 -3.85
N ILE A 152 -7.98 -20.09 -2.92
CA ILE A 152 -7.67 -20.17 -1.48
C ILE A 152 -8.69 -20.98 -0.66
N TYR A 153 -9.60 -21.72 -1.30
CA TYR A 153 -10.57 -22.58 -0.61
C TYR A 153 -9.95 -23.58 0.40
N PRO A 154 -8.74 -24.13 0.18
CA PRO A 154 -8.07 -24.96 1.18
C PRO A 154 -7.85 -24.28 2.54
N LEU A 155 -7.81 -22.94 2.62
CA LEU A 155 -7.55 -22.22 3.87
C LEU A 155 -8.74 -22.18 4.85
N ARG A 156 -9.97 -22.49 4.39
CA ARG A 156 -11.22 -22.24 5.14
C ARG A 156 -11.31 -22.87 6.54
N ASN A 157 -10.56 -23.95 6.77
CA ASN A 157 -10.56 -24.71 8.02
C ASN A 157 -9.37 -24.37 8.94
N LEU A 158 -8.49 -23.45 8.54
CA LEU A 158 -7.30 -23.09 9.31
C LEU A 158 -7.63 -22.06 10.39
N LYS A 159 -8.58 -22.40 11.27
CA LYS A 159 -9.20 -21.53 12.27
C LYS A 159 -8.24 -20.90 13.30
N ARG A 160 -6.99 -21.37 13.35
CA ARG A 160 -5.94 -20.88 14.24
C ARG A 160 -5.02 -19.85 13.58
N LEU A 161 -5.20 -19.56 12.29
CA LEU A 161 -4.45 -18.52 11.58
C LEU A 161 -4.68 -17.16 12.26
N GLN A 162 -3.58 -16.46 12.47
CA GLN A 162 -3.49 -15.13 13.06
C GLN A 162 -2.82 -14.16 12.10
N ASP A 163 -1.83 -14.62 11.35
CA ASP A 163 -1.15 -13.87 10.30
C ASP A 163 -1.27 -14.62 8.96
N LEU A 164 -1.79 -13.92 7.96
CA LEU A 164 -2.00 -14.44 6.63
C LEU A 164 -1.58 -13.40 5.59
N SER A 165 -0.55 -13.73 4.81
CA SER A 165 -0.13 -12.94 3.65
C SER A 165 -0.47 -13.66 2.36
N LEU A 166 -1.29 -13.00 1.55
CA LEU A 166 -1.76 -13.42 0.23
C LEU A 166 -1.40 -12.38 -0.85
N GLY A 167 -0.43 -11.50 -0.58
CA GLY A 167 -0.06 -10.43 -1.50
C GLY A 167 0.41 -10.93 -2.87
N ASN A 168 0.00 -10.29 -3.96
CA ASN A 168 0.40 -10.63 -5.34
C ASN A 168 0.12 -12.11 -5.69
N LEU A 169 -1.16 -12.53 -5.60
CA LEU A 169 -1.62 -13.89 -5.91
C LEU A 169 -2.75 -13.96 -6.94
N LEU A 170 -3.27 -12.83 -7.43
CA LEU A 170 -4.46 -12.75 -8.30
C LEU A 170 -5.70 -13.41 -7.67
N VAL A 171 -5.80 -13.43 -6.33
CA VAL A 171 -6.95 -13.98 -5.60
C VAL A 171 -8.15 -13.06 -5.79
N LYS A 172 -9.25 -13.61 -6.31
CA LYS A 172 -10.50 -12.87 -6.51
C LYS A 172 -11.58 -13.15 -5.47
N ASP A 173 -11.67 -14.40 -5.03
CA ASP A 173 -12.64 -14.85 -4.04
C ASP A 173 -11.96 -15.08 -2.69
N ILE A 174 -12.30 -14.22 -1.73
CA ILE A 174 -11.83 -14.30 -0.35
C ILE A 174 -12.86 -14.87 0.63
N LYS A 175 -13.99 -15.42 0.15
CA LYS A 175 -14.97 -16.10 0.99
C LYS A 175 -14.40 -17.20 1.89
N PRO A 176 -13.35 -17.96 1.50
CA PRO A 176 -12.73 -18.92 2.40
C PRO A 176 -12.20 -18.33 3.72
N LEU A 177 -12.02 -17.00 3.81
CA LEU A 177 -11.56 -16.32 5.02
C LEU A 177 -12.69 -16.03 6.03
N GLU A 178 -13.96 -16.21 5.65
CA GLU A 178 -15.15 -15.72 6.37
C GLU A 178 -15.24 -16.14 7.84
N GLU A 179 -14.85 -17.37 8.16
CA GLU A 179 -14.88 -17.89 9.53
C GLU A 179 -13.46 -18.13 10.09
N LEU A 180 -12.47 -17.36 9.66
CA LEU A 180 -11.13 -17.34 10.27
C LEU A 180 -11.04 -16.31 11.41
N ASP A 181 -11.86 -16.51 12.45
CA ASP A 181 -12.07 -15.55 13.55
C ASP A 181 -10.81 -15.20 14.37
N SER A 182 -9.74 -16.00 14.25
CA SER A 182 -8.46 -15.73 14.92
C SER A 182 -7.54 -14.76 14.16
N LEU A 183 -7.88 -14.37 12.93
CA LEU A 183 -7.06 -13.50 12.10
C LEU A 183 -6.89 -12.12 12.75
N LYS A 184 -5.64 -11.65 12.76
CA LYS A 184 -5.21 -10.36 13.29
C LYS A 184 -4.48 -9.53 12.25
N TYR A 185 -3.70 -10.19 11.40
CA TYR A 185 -2.92 -9.56 10.33
C TYR A 185 -3.33 -10.21 9.01
N LEU A 186 -3.78 -9.38 8.07
CA LEU A 186 -4.21 -9.83 6.76
C LEU A 186 -3.59 -8.93 5.69
N ASP A 187 -2.77 -9.53 4.83
CA ASP A 187 -2.18 -8.88 3.68
C ASP A 187 -2.82 -9.42 2.39
N LEU A 188 -3.47 -8.52 1.66
CA LEU A 188 -4.13 -8.75 0.37
C LEU A 188 -3.59 -7.80 -0.70
N TYR A 189 -2.37 -7.29 -0.52
CA TYR A 189 -1.68 -6.44 -1.49
C TYR A 189 -1.78 -6.99 -2.91
N GLU A 190 -2.05 -6.14 -3.91
CA GLU A 190 -1.94 -6.49 -5.34
C GLU A 190 -2.74 -7.77 -5.76
N ASN A 191 -4.03 -7.86 -5.43
CA ASN A 191 -4.87 -9.01 -5.83
C ASN A 191 -6.01 -8.66 -6.81
N LYS A 192 -6.48 -7.40 -6.82
CA LYS A 192 -7.67 -6.93 -7.56
C LYS A 192 -8.92 -7.74 -7.21
N ILE A 193 -9.20 -7.85 -5.91
CA ILE A 193 -10.30 -8.65 -5.36
C ILE A 193 -11.65 -8.08 -5.80
N ASP A 194 -12.55 -8.93 -6.30
CA ASP A 194 -13.85 -8.51 -6.84
C ASP A 194 -14.83 -8.09 -5.72
N ASN A 195 -14.76 -8.75 -4.55
CA ASN A 195 -15.66 -8.48 -3.43
C ASN A 195 -14.94 -8.61 -2.07
N LEU A 196 -14.89 -7.48 -1.35
CA LEU A 196 -14.22 -7.35 -0.05
C LEU A 196 -15.17 -7.49 1.16
N GLU A 197 -16.46 -7.76 0.97
CA GLU A 197 -17.47 -7.77 2.06
C GLU A 197 -17.15 -8.75 3.19
N VAL A 198 -16.44 -9.84 2.89
CA VAL A 198 -15.97 -10.84 3.87
C VAL A 198 -15.15 -10.20 4.99
N ILE A 199 -14.42 -9.12 4.70
CA ILE A 199 -13.55 -8.42 5.66
C ILE A 199 -14.35 -7.87 6.85
N ARG A 200 -15.63 -7.49 6.65
CA ARG A 200 -16.49 -6.98 7.74
C ARG A 200 -16.71 -8.00 8.86
N ASN A 201 -16.55 -9.29 8.57
CA ASN A 201 -16.74 -10.36 9.54
C ASN A 201 -15.50 -10.60 10.41
N ILE A 202 -14.32 -10.14 9.98
CA ILE A 202 -13.04 -10.35 10.67
C ILE A 202 -12.82 -9.26 11.73
N LYS A 203 -13.70 -9.21 12.74
CA LYS A 203 -13.75 -8.12 13.75
C LYS A 203 -12.50 -8.04 14.65
N GLY A 204 -11.70 -9.11 14.71
CA GLY A 204 -10.46 -9.18 15.48
C GLY A 204 -9.22 -8.61 14.76
N LEU A 205 -9.39 -8.08 13.54
CA LEU A 205 -8.29 -7.61 12.73
C LEU A 205 -7.62 -6.37 13.35
N LEU A 206 -6.29 -6.43 13.45
CA LEU A 206 -5.42 -5.36 13.95
C LEU A 206 -4.67 -4.67 12.83
N SER A 207 -4.39 -5.38 11.73
CA SER A 207 -3.70 -4.84 10.58
C SER A 207 -4.29 -5.38 9.29
N ILE A 208 -4.44 -4.48 8.32
CA ILE A 208 -4.84 -4.85 6.97
C ILE A 208 -4.01 -4.14 5.90
N ASP A 209 -3.61 -4.88 4.89
CA ASP A 209 -3.07 -4.32 3.65
C ASP A 209 -3.99 -4.63 2.48
N LEU A 210 -4.53 -3.58 1.87
CA LEU A 210 -5.36 -3.59 0.66
C LEU A 210 -4.71 -2.72 -0.44
N SER A 211 -3.41 -2.44 -0.35
CA SER A 211 -2.72 -1.61 -1.32
C SER A 211 -2.76 -2.24 -2.72
N GLU A 212 -2.74 -1.41 -3.77
CA GLU A 212 -2.67 -1.83 -5.18
C GLU A 212 -3.82 -2.74 -5.64
N ASN A 213 -5.05 -2.45 -5.20
CA ASN A 213 -6.25 -3.22 -5.56
C ASN A 213 -7.25 -2.47 -6.46
N GLY A 214 -6.97 -1.21 -6.83
CA GLY A 214 -7.86 -0.37 -7.64
C GLY A 214 -9.15 0.05 -6.91
N LEU A 215 -9.09 0.14 -5.58
CA LEU A 215 -10.24 0.49 -4.73
C LEU A 215 -10.62 1.95 -4.90
N LYS A 216 -11.93 2.22 -5.01
CA LYS A 216 -12.48 3.59 -5.00
C LYS A 216 -13.01 4.01 -3.65
N ASP A 217 -13.40 3.04 -2.83
CA ASP A 217 -13.86 3.25 -1.48
C ASP A 217 -13.36 2.13 -0.55
N ILE A 218 -13.41 2.43 0.75
CA ILE A 218 -12.98 1.54 1.83
C ILE A 218 -14.12 1.29 2.82
N ASN A 219 -15.37 1.29 2.34
CA ASN A 219 -16.55 1.09 3.20
C ASN A 219 -16.53 -0.25 3.95
N VAL A 220 -15.81 -1.24 3.42
CA VAL A 220 -15.60 -2.54 4.05
C VAL A 220 -14.86 -2.47 5.39
N LEU A 221 -14.10 -1.40 5.63
CA LEU A 221 -13.40 -1.17 6.89
C LEU A 221 -14.30 -0.59 7.98
N LYS A 222 -15.48 -0.09 7.61
CA LYS A 222 -16.42 0.53 8.55
C LYS A 222 -16.80 -0.45 9.66
N GLY A 223 -16.52 -0.04 10.90
CA GLY A 223 -16.83 -0.81 12.11
C GLY A 223 -15.72 -1.76 12.57
N LEU A 224 -14.59 -1.87 11.87
CA LEU A 224 -13.41 -2.63 12.32
C LEU A 224 -12.57 -1.82 13.31
N LYS A 225 -13.16 -1.57 14.48
CA LYS A 225 -12.65 -0.62 15.48
C LYS A 225 -11.32 -1.01 16.14
N ASN A 226 -10.87 -2.26 15.97
CA ASN A 226 -9.63 -2.77 16.55
C ASN A 226 -8.41 -2.56 15.63
N LEU A 227 -8.59 -2.00 14.43
CA LEU A 227 -7.49 -1.78 13.51
C LEU A 227 -6.50 -0.77 14.09
N GLU A 228 -5.23 -1.16 14.10
CA GLU A 228 -4.09 -0.33 14.47
C GLU A 228 -3.28 0.09 13.23
N TRP A 229 -3.33 -0.71 12.16
CA TRP A 229 -2.59 -0.47 10.92
C TRP A 229 -3.47 -0.66 9.69
N ILE A 230 -3.50 0.35 8.84
CA ILE A 230 -4.22 0.32 7.56
C ILE A 230 -3.26 0.74 6.45
N ARG A 231 -3.10 -0.13 5.45
CA ARG A 231 -2.43 0.22 4.19
C ARG A 231 -3.40 0.05 3.05
N VAL A 232 -3.64 1.14 2.32
CA VAL A 232 -4.54 1.22 1.17
C VAL A 232 -3.90 2.06 0.06
N SER A 233 -2.56 2.06 0.01
CA SER A 233 -1.79 2.83 -0.95
C SER A 233 -2.00 2.33 -2.39
N TYR A 234 -1.73 3.16 -3.40
CA TYR A 234 -1.87 2.80 -4.82
C TYR A 234 -3.30 2.33 -5.17
N ASN A 235 -4.29 3.10 -4.75
CA ASN A 235 -5.71 2.88 -5.08
C ASN A 235 -6.29 4.17 -5.70
N GLU A 236 -7.61 4.26 -5.80
CA GLU A 236 -8.36 5.41 -6.32
C GLU A 236 -9.28 6.01 -5.25
N ILE A 237 -8.88 5.94 -3.98
CA ILE A 237 -9.70 6.37 -2.83
C ILE A 237 -9.75 7.90 -2.76
N GLU A 238 -10.94 8.44 -2.50
CA GLU A 238 -11.17 9.87 -2.26
C GLU A 238 -11.66 10.16 -0.83
N ASP A 239 -12.38 9.21 -0.22
CA ASP A 239 -13.09 9.38 1.04
C ASP A 239 -12.51 8.51 2.16
N LEU A 240 -12.14 9.16 3.27
CA LEU A 240 -11.60 8.52 4.47
C LEU A 240 -12.63 8.40 5.61
N THR A 241 -13.86 8.89 5.45
CA THR A 241 -14.90 8.78 6.49
C THR A 241 -15.20 7.34 6.94
N PRO A 242 -15.06 6.27 6.12
CA PRO A 242 -15.32 4.91 6.61
C PRO A 242 -14.43 4.45 7.77
N ILE A 243 -13.29 5.09 7.98
CA ILE A 243 -12.34 4.76 9.05
C ILE A 243 -12.41 5.72 10.25
N GLU A 244 -13.35 6.68 10.28
CA GLU A 244 -13.44 7.73 11.33
C GLU A 244 -13.58 7.21 12.77
N ASP A 245 -14.14 6.01 12.94
CA ASP A 245 -14.41 5.39 14.24
C ASP A 245 -13.22 4.59 14.81
N ILE A 246 -12.10 4.48 14.09
CA ILE A 246 -10.94 3.65 14.45
C ILE A 246 -9.98 4.46 15.34
N LYS A 247 -10.28 4.47 16.63
CA LYS A 247 -9.62 5.36 17.62
C LYS A 247 -8.18 4.97 17.96
N ASP A 248 -7.85 3.69 17.84
CA ASP A 248 -6.53 3.13 18.20
C ASP A 248 -5.59 3.02 16.99
N LEU A 249 -5.89 3.74 15.89
CA LEU A 249 -5.08 3.71 14.68
C LEU A 249 -3.68 4.32 14.95
N LYS A 250 -2.64 3.53 14.69
CA LYS A 250 -1.23 3.91 14.89
C LYS A 250 -0.51 4.16 13.57
N GLY A 251 -0.91 3.47 12.51
CA GLY A 251 -0.30 3.65 11.20
C GLY A 251 -1.31 3.66 10.06
N LEU A 252 -1.19 4.66 9.20
CA LEU A 252 -2.03 4.85 8.02
C LEU A 252 -1.16 5.11 6.79
N ASP A 253 -1.21 4.19 5.83
CA ASP A 253 -0.63 4.39 4.50
C ASP A 253 -1.75 4.54 3.46
N ILE A 254 -1.93 5.76 2.98
CA ILE A 254 -2.92 6.18 1.99
C ILE A 254 -2.23 6.84 0.78
N GLY A 255 -0.92 6.64 0.62
CA GLY A 255 -0.17 7.24 -0.48
C GLY A 255 -0.65 6.76 -1.85
N ASN A 256 -0.48 7.57 -2.90
CA ASN A 256 -0.93 7.24 -4.27
C ASN A 256 -2.43 6.94 -4.33
N ASN A 257 -3.25 7.92 -3.96
CA ASN A 257 -4.71 7.90 -4.05
C ASN A 257 -5.21 9.24 -4.62
N LYS A 258 -6.50 9.55 -4.47
CA LYS A 258 -7.13 10.79 -4.93
C LYS A 258 -7.68 11.64 -3.78
N ILE A 259 -7.14 11.46 -2.57
CA ILE A 259 -7.69 12.04 -1.34
C ILE A 259 -7.46 13.55 -1.34
N LYS A 260 -8.54 14.29 -1.03
CA LYS A 260 -8.53 15.75 -0.92
C LYS A 260 -8.74 16.20 0.52
N ASP A 261 -9.76 15.65 1.18
CA ASP A 261 -10.14 15.99 2.54
C ASP A 261 -9.52 14.99 3.53
N ILE A 262 -8.72 15.53 4.43
CA ILE A 262 -8.07 14.77 5.51
C ILE A 262 -8.54 15.24 6.90
N SER A 263 -9.64 15.97 6.98
CA SER A 263 -10.19 16.47 8.25
C SER A 263 -10.47 15.35 9.26
N VAL A 264 -10.81 14.15 8.79
CA VAL A 264 -11.00 12.95 9.62
C VAL A 264 -9.76 12.56 10.43
N LEU A 265 -8.55 12.95 9.99
CA LEU A 265 -7.32 12.60 10.70
C LEU A 265 -7.29 13.18 12.12
N ASN A 266 -8.04 14.26 12.40
CA ASN A 266 -8.19 14.81 13.75
C ASN A 266 -8.84 13.84 14.76
N LYS A 267 -9.40 12.72 14.31
CA LYS A 267 -9.96 11.66 15.16
C LYS A 267 -8.91 10.67 15.66
N PHE A 268 -7.73 10.63 15.03
CA PHE A 268 -6.71 9.60 15.28
C PHE A 268 -5.58 10.13 16.16
N SER A 269 -5.89 10.44 17.42
CA SER A 269 -4.90 11.00 18.36
C SER A 269 -3.70 10.08 18.68
N THR A 270 -3.81 8.79 18.37
CA THR A 270 -2.74 7.78 18.54
C THR A 270 -1.88 7.57 17.30
N LEU A 271 -2.12 8.32 16.22
CA LEU A 271 -1.46 8.09 14.94
C LEU A 271 0.04 8.43 15.03
N GLU A 272 0.89 7.44 14.78
CA GLU A 272 2.35 7.56 14.84
C GLU A 272 2.98 7.61 13.44
N LEU A 273 2.38 6.94 12.46
CA LEU A 273 2.86 6.87 11.08
C LEU A 273 1.75 7.29 10.11
N LEU A 274 2.05 8.28 9.28
CA LEU A 274 1.18 8.74 8.21
C LEU A 274 1.96 8.85 6.90
N HIS A 275 1.54 8.09 5.89
CA HIS A 275 2.02 8.26 4.53
C HIS A 275 0.85 8.63 3.63
N MET A 276 0.90 9.83 3.05
CA MET A 276 -0.13 10.35 2.16
C MET A 276 0.43 11.08 0.93
N SER A 277 1.69 10.82 0.58
CA SER A 277 2.32 11.34 -0.63
C SER A 277 1.53 10.93 -1.88
N ASN A 278 1.61 11.74 -2.95
CA ASN A 278 0.90 11.46 -4.21
C ASN A 278 -0.63 11.40 -4.03
N ASN A 279 -1.22 12.44 -3.43
CA ASN A 279 -2.67 12.63 -3.32
C ASN A 279 -3.07 14.02 -3.85
N ASN A 280 -4.27 14.49 -3.54
CA ASN A 280 -4.81 15.80 -3.93
C ASN A 280 -4.99 16.72 -2.70
N VAL A 281 -4.17 16.54 -1.66
CA VAL A 281 -4.32 17.25 -0.38
C VAL A 281 -3.75 18.67 -0.49
N ALA A 282 -4.61 19.67 -0.31
CA ALA A 282 -4.22 21.08 -0.31
C ALA A 282 -4.07 21.67 1.11
N ASP A 283 -4.83 21.15 2.08
CA ASP A 283 -4.87 21.68 3.44
C ASP A 283 -4.44 20.59 4.43
N ILE A 284 -3.30 20.81 5.10
CA ILE A 284 -2.77 19.92 6.14
C ILE A 284 -2.93 20.47 7.55
N SER A 285 -3.75 21.51 7.75
CA SER A 285 -4.02 22.07 9.08
C SER A 285 -4.58 21.05 10.07
N ALA A 286 -5.27 20.01 9.58
CA ALA A 286 -5.76 18.89 10.39
C ALA A 286 -4.66 18.11 11.13
N LEU A 287 -3.38 18.29 10.75
CA LEU A 287 -2.25 17.64 11.41
C LEU A 287 -1.73 18.40 12.65
N ALA A 288 -2.17 19.64 12.88
CA ALA A 288 -1.61 20.52 13.91
C ALA A 288 -1.69 19.93 15.34
N ASP A 289 -2.71 19.11 15.61
CA ASP A 289 -2.97 18.52 16.92
C ASP A 289 -2.58 17.02 17.02
N LEU A 290 -1.92 16.47 16.01
CA LEU A 290 -1.48 15.07 16.00
C LEU A 290 -0.07 14.92 16.61
N TYR A 291 0.01 15.12 17.93
CA TYR A 291 1.27 15.17 18.68
C TYR A 291 2.05 13.84 18.75
N GLU A 292 1.42 12.70 18.42
CA GLU A 292 2.06 11.38 18.42
C GLU A 292 2.73 11.02 17.08
N LEU A 293 2.58 11.84 16.04
CA LEU A 293 3.19 11.58 14.74
C LEU A 293 4.72 11.54 14.83
N LYS A 294 5.32 10.45 14.36
CA LYS A 294 6.76 10.18 14.37
C LYS A 294 7.33 9.90 12.98
N ARG A 295 6.49 9.60 11.99
CA ARG A 295 6.92 9.31 10.62
C ARG A 295 5.86 9.81 9.65
N VAL A 296 6.17 10.88 8.93
CA VAL A 296 5.19 11.57 8.09
C VAL A 296 5.76 11.76 6.69
N LYS A 297 4.96 11.42 5.67
CA LYS A 297 5.28 11.62 4.25
C LYS A 297 4.11 12.28 3.52
N LEU A 298 4.33 13.50 3.01
CA LEU A 298 3.29 14.40 2.48
C LEU A 298 3.60 14.91 1.06
N ASP A 299 4.66 14.42 0.42
CA ASP A 299 5.20 14.99 -0.80
C ASP A 299 4.37 14.67 -2.05
N ASN A 300 4.63 15.43 -3.11
CA ASN A 300 4.07 15.25 -4.44
C ASN A 300 2.54 15.27 -4.54
N GLN A 301 1.88 16.23 -3.89
CA GLN A 301 0.45 16.46 -4.06
C GLN A 301 0.14 17.02 -5.46
N GLN A 302 -0.94 16.56 -6.09
CA GLN A 302 -1.42 16.99 -7.40
C GLN A 302 -2.85 17.50 -7.27
N ILE A 303 -3.00 18.82 -7.12
CA ILE A 303 -4.28 19.46 -6.84
C ILE A 303 -4.83 20.07 -8.12
N THR A 304 -6.02 19.64 -8.54
CA THR A 304 -6.77 20.28 -9.61
C THR A 304 -8.03 20.90 -9.03
N LEU A 305 -8.17 22.21 -9.20
CA LEU A 305 -9.33 22.97 -8.74
C LEU A 305 -10.47 22.90 -9.75
N GLU A 306 -11.65 23.33 -9.33
CA GLU A 306 -12.80 23.51 -10.21
C GLU A 306 -12.53 24.58 -11.28
N ASN A 307 -13.09 24.39 -12.48
CA ASN A 307 -12.93 25.33 -13.58
C ASN A 307 -13.44 26.73 -13.22
N LYS A 308 -12.72 27.78 -13.64
CA LYS A 308 -13.15 29.17 -13.46
C LYS A 308 -13.25 29.90 -14.80
N GLU A 309 -14.38 30.58 -15.01
CA GLU A 309 -14.50 31.53 -16.11
C GLU A 309 -13.71 32.81 -15.80
N VAL A 310 -12.98 33.34 -16.79
CA VAL A 310 -12.10 34.49 -16.63
C VAL A 310 -12.20 35.46 -17.81
N ASN A 311 -12.14 36.76 -17.51
CA ASN A 311 -12.04 37.84 -18.52
C ASN A 311 -10.98 38.86 -18.09
N GLY A 312 -9.74 38.64 -18.50
CA GLY A 312 -8.62 39.55 -18.21
C GLY A 312 -7.90 39.26 -16.90
N ARG A 313 -8.60 39.19 -15.77
CA ARG A 313 -7.99 39.00 -14.45
C ARG A 313 -8.61 37.83 -13.67
N LEU A 314 -7.78 37.08 -12.96
CA LEU A 314 -8.19 36.11 -11.94
C LEU A 314 -7.53 36.45 -10.61
N ILE A 315 -8.32 36.46 -9.54
CA ILE A 315 -7.84 36.41 -8.15
C ILE A 315 -8.29 35.06 -7.56
N LEU A 316 -7.35 34.33 -6.98
CA LEU A 316 -7.56 33.03 -6.37
C LEU A 316 -7.10 33.10 -4.92
N GLU A 317 -7.96 32.77 -3.95
CA GLU A 317 -7.47 32.46 -2.62
C GLU A 317 -6.57 31.23 -2.70
N ASN A 318 -5.38 31.31 -2.13
CA ASN A 318 -4.42 30.23 -2.19
C ASN A 318 -5.00 28.99 -1.47
N PRO A 319 -5.26 27.88 -2.19
CA PRO A 319 -5.88 26.71 -1.59
C PRO A 319 -4.93 25.95 -0.67
N VAL A 320 -3.62 26.22 -0.75
CA VAL A 320 -2.61 25.43 -0.04
C VAL A 320 -2.38 26.01 1.34
N LYS A 321 -2.65 25.21 2.37
CA LYS A 321 -2.45 25.55 3.77
C LYS A 321 -1.62 24.49 4.47
N SER A 322 -0.56 24.92 5.13
CA SER A 322 0.19 24.11 6.07
C SER A 322 -0.32 24.28 7.50
N ILE A 323 0.37 23.66 8.45
CA ILE A 323 0.19 23.93 9.88
C ILE A 323 0.63 25.35 10.27
N ASN A 324 1.36 26.06 9.41
CA ASN A 324 1.87 27.42 9.64
C ASN A 324 1.04 28.52 8.95
N GLY A 325 0.03 28.16 8.14
CA GLY A 325 -0.82 29.10 7.41
C GLY A 325 -0.81 28.86 5.89
N TYR A 326 -0.97 29.92 5.09
CA TYR A 326 -0.95 29.82 3.62
C TYR A 326 0.47 29.59 3.10
N GLU A 327 0.61 28.61 2.23
CA GLU A 327 1.92 28.23 1.69
C GLU A 327 2.43 29.16 0.59
N GLU A 328 3.75 29.28 0.48
CA GLU A 328 4.37 30.06 -0.59
C GLU A 328 4.11 29.42 -1.96
N ALA A 329 3.43 30.17 -2.83
CA ALA A 329 3.26 29.79 -4.23
C ALA A 329 4.55 30.10 -5.02
N LYS A 330 5.13 29.06 -5.62
CA LYS A 330 6.39 29.11 -6.39
C LYS A 330 6.10 28.80 -7.86
N ASN A 331 6.89 29.40 -8.77
CA ASN A 331 6.80 29.14 -10.20
C ASN A 331 5.38 29.31 -10.77
N LEU A 332 4.69 30.40 -10.42
CA LEU A 332 3.37 30.70 -10.95
C LEU A 332 3.44 30.85 -12.48
N SER A 333 2.54 30.20 -13.20
CA SER A 333 2.46 30.30 -14.66
C SER A 333 1.93 31.67 -15.09
N ASN A 334 2.12 32.04 -16.36
CA ASN A 334 1.47 33.20 -17.00
C ASN A 334 1.62 34.51 -16.19
N ASP A 335 2.82 34.75 -15.66
CA ASP A 335 3.17 35.94 -14.87
C ASP A 335 2.29 36.14 -13.63
N GLY A 336 1.80 35.03 -13.05
CA GLY A 336 1.06 35.06 -11.80
C GLY A 336 1.89 35.60 -10.63
N GLN A 337 1.22 36.27 -9.70
CA GLN A 337 1.87 36.87 -8.53
C GLN A 337 1.12 36.49 -7.25
N ALA A 338 1.86 36.20 -6.19
CA ALA A 338 1.31 36.08 -4.84
C ALA A 338 1.20 37.47 -4.20
N ILE A 339 0.08 37.74 -3.53
CA ILE A 339 -0.21 39.01 -2.85
C ILE A 339 -0.70 38.72 -1.42
N LYS A 340 -0.62 39.74 -0.55
CA LYS A 340 -1.02 39.65 0.86
C LYS A 340 -0.45 38.42 1.58
N ALA A 341 0.88 38.33 1.65
CA ALA A 341 1.58 37.25 2.33
C ALA A 341 1.10 35.84 1.89
N ASN A 342 1.01 35.62 0.58
CA ASN A 342 0.57 34.37 -0.05
C ASN A 342 -0.89 33.96 0.16
N LYS A 343 -1.73 34.79 0.80
CA LYS A 343 -3.15 34.48 0.98
C LYS A 343 -3.91 34.45 -0.35
N TYR A 344 -3.54 35.31 -1.30
CA TYR A 344 -4.17 35.36 -2.62
C TYR A 344 -3.13 35.33 -3.73
N LEU A 345 -3.52 34.78 -4.87
CA LEU A 345 -2.75 34.69 -6.11
C LEU A 345 -3.50 35.45 -7.21
N THR A 346 -2.80 36.23 -8.04
CA THR A 346 -3.41 37.04 -9.09
C THR A 346 -2.76 36.81 -10.45
N TRP A 347 -3.57 36.81 -11.50
CA TRP A 347 -3.16 36.79 -12.91
C TRP A 347 -3.89 37.91 -13.64
N ASN A 348 -3.16 38.86 -14.24
CA ASN A 348 -3.74 40.13 -14.72
C ASN A 348 -3.87 40.25 -16.26
N SER A 349 -3.50 39.21 -17.03
CA SER A 349 -3.45 39.26 -18.49
C SER A 349 -4.03 38.02 -19.19
N ILE A 350 -5.16 37.50 -18.71
CA ILE A 350 -5.86 36.36 -19.34
C ILE A 350 -6.80 36.89 -20.43
N LYS A 351 -6.24 37.20 -21.61
CA LYS A 351 -6.93 37.99 -22.65
C LYS A 351 -7.48 37.19 -23.83
N ASN A 352 -7.25 35.88 -23.90
CA ASN A 352 -7.74 35.04 -24.99
C ASN A 352 -7.94 33.58 -24.57
N ASN A 353 -8.54 32.81 -25.47
CA ASN A 353 -8.88 31.39 -25.34
C ASN A 353 -7.69 30.41 -25.41
N ASN A 354 -6.44 30.89 -25.42
CA ASN A 354 -5.26 29.99 -25.52
C ASN A 354 -4.73 29.56 -24.15
N ILE A 355 -5.23 30.14 -23.05
CA ILE A 355 -4.86 29.77 -21.68
C ILE A 355 -6.01 28.94 -21.11
N ASN A 356 -5.79 27.63 -20.99
CA ASN A 356 -6.78 26.71 -20.43
C ASN A 356 -6.46 26.30 -18.99
N ASN A 357 -5.25 26.56 -18.51
CA ASN A 357 -4.80 26.21 -17.18
C ASN A 357 -3.82 27.26 -16.66
N LEU A 358 -4.02 27.65 -15.41
CA LEU A 358 -3.02 28.34 -14.60
C LEU A 358 -2.45 27.35 -13.59
N SER A 359 -1.21 27.55 -13.15
CA SER A 359 -0.61 26.63 -12.18
C SER A 359 0.46 27.29 -11.33
N PHE A 360 0.74 26.67 -10.19
CA PHE A 360 1.89 26.98 -9.35
C PHE A 360 2.34 25.72 -8.61
N ASN A 361 3.60 25.72 -8.17
CA ASN A 361 4.16 24.68 -7.30
C ASN A 361 4.23 25.22 -5.88
N PHE A 362 4.23 24.34 -4.89
CA PHE A 362 4.55 24.69 -3.51
C PHE A 362 5.53 23.68 -2.94
N LYS A 363 6.35 24.14 -2.00
CA LYS A 363 7.29 23.29 -1.28
C LYS A 363 7.68 23.96 0.03
N GLU A 364 7.37 23.30 1.13
CA GLU A 364 7.72 23.65 2.50
C GLU A 364 8.49 22.49 3.14
N GLU A 365 9.52 22.82 3.91
CA GLU A 365 10.17 21.86 4.81
C GLU A 365 9.66 22.14 6.22
N LEU A 366 8.93 21.19 6.78
CA LEU A 366 8.27 21.25 8.07
C LEU A 366 9.06 20.46 9.11
N ASN A 367 8.89 20.86 10.38
CA ASN A 367 9.26 20.02 11.51
C ASN A 367 7.99 19.58 12.22
N ILE A 368 7.61 18.31 12.06
CA ILE A 368 6.45 17.71 12.75
C ILE A 368 7.01 16.79 13.83
N ASN A 369 6.89 17.21 15.10
CA ASN A 369 7.33 16.46 16.29
C ASN A 369 8.80 15.96 16.24
N GLY A 370 9.71 16.72 15.65
CA GLY A 370 11.13 16.39 15.54
C GLY A 370 11.55 15.77 14.21
N GLU A 371 10.59 15.40 13.35
CA GLU A 371 10.85 14.88 12.02
C GLU A 371 10.86 15.98 10.96
N GLN A 372 11.84 15.92 10.07
CA GLN A 372 11.89 16.78 8.88
C GLN A 372 10.95 16.20 7.81
N VAL A 373 9.95 16.97 7.42
CA VAL A 373 8.88 16.53 6.52
C VAL A 373 8.75 17.53 5.38
N THR A 374 8.79 17.05 4.15
CA THR A 374 8.52 17.90 2.98
C THR A 374 7.04 17.86 2.63
N PHE A 375 6.35 19.00 2.69
CA PHE A 375 5.03 19.20 2.10
C PHE A 375 5.21 19.89 0.75
N SER A 376 4.84 19.21 -0.34
CA SER A 376 5.09 19.73 -1.68
C SER A 376 4.07 19.23 -2.69
N GLY A 377 3.94 19.97 -3.79
CA GLY A 377 3.04 19.59 -4.85
C GLY A 377 2.87 20.66 -5.92
N LYS A 378 1.92 20.41 -6.80
CA LYS A 378 1.49 21.30 -7.87
C LYS A 378 -0.01 21.53 -7.80
N VAL A 379 -0.41 22.78 -7.99
CA VAL A 379 -1.80 23.18 -8.14
C VAL A 379 -2.06 23.57 -9.59
N VAL A 380 -3.16 23.09 -10.14
CA VAL A 380 -3.69 23.46 -11.44
C VAL A 380 -5.07 24.07 -11.22
N GLN A 381 -5.25 25.29 -11.75
CA GLN A 381 -6.52 25.99 -11.84
C GLN A 381 -6.95 25.99 -13.31
N PRO A 382 -7.84 25.08 -13.73
CA PRO A 382 -8.44 25.16 -15.05
C PRO A 382 -9.19 26.48 -15.21
N VAL A 383 -9.06 27.10 -16.38
CA VAL A 383 -9.74 28.35 -16.69
C VAL A 383 -10.33 28.32 -18.08
N GLU A 384 -11.46 29.00 -18.25
CA GLU A 384 -12.11 29.20 -19.53
C GLU A 384 -12.30 30.70 -19.77
N PHE A 385 -11.81 31.19 -20.91
CA PHE A 385 -12.03 32.59 -21.26
C PHE A 385 -13.48 32.81 -21.67
N ASN A 386 -14.19 33.66 -20.91
CA ASN A 386 -15.53 34.10 -21.26
C ASN A 386 -15.53 35.61 -21.47
N ALA A 387 -15.71 36.04 -22.73
CA ALA A 387 -15.75 37.46 -23.08
C ALA A 387 -16.91 38.23 -22.40
N ASN A 388 -17.96 37.51 -21.98
CA ASN A 388 -19.11 38.05 -21.26
C ASN A 388 -18.95 37.98 -19.73
N ALA A 389 -17.92 37.30 -19.21
CA ALA A 389 -17.62 37.37 -17.78
C ALA A 389 -17.17 38.78 -17.43
N LEU A 390 -17.58 39.29 -16.27
CA LEU A 390 -17.32 40.68 -15.88
C LEU A 390 -15.82 40.97 -15.77
N ARG A 391 -15.38 42.07 -16.36
CA ARG A 391 -14.01 42.56 -16.19
C ARG A 391 -13.93 43.40 -14.93
N VAL A 392 -12.79 43.35 -14.26
CA VAL A 392 -12.47 44.33 -13.21
C VAL A 392 -12.50 45.78 -13.73
N GLU A 393 -12.29 45.98 -15.04
CA GLU A 393 -12.42 47.28 -15.71
C GLU A 393 -13.88 47.71 -15.96
N ASP A 394 -14.83 46.77 -15.98
CA ASP A 394 -16.26 47.06 -16.16
C ASP A 394 -16.88 47.60 -14.86
N ILE A 395 -16.37 47.17 -13.71
CA ILE A 395 -16.72 47.60 -12.33
C ILE A 395 -16.61 49.13 -12.14
N ASN A 396 -15.77 49.80 -12.94
CA ASN A 396 -15.57 51.25 -12.88
C ASN A 396 -16.37 52.04 -13.93
N LYS A 397 -17.02 51.37 -14.89
CA LYS A 397 -17.74 52.02 -15.99
C LYS A 397 -19.24 52.13 -15.76
N ASP A 398 -19.84 51.20 -15.04
CA ASP A 398 -21.29 51.11 -14.79
C ASP A 398 -21.75 51.76 -13.48
N LYS A 399 -20.81 52.20 -12.61
CA LYS A 399 -21.08 52.92 -11.35
C LYS A 399 -21.98 52.17 -10.36
N SER A 400 -22.27 50.90 -10.57
CA SER A 400 -23.06 50.07 -9.68
C SER A 400 -22.60 48.62 -9.78
N ILE A 401 -22.47 47.95 -8.64
CA ILE A 401 -22.02 46.56 -8.55
C ILE A 401 -23.22 45.67 -8.19
N ASP A 402 -23.53 44.65 -9.00
CA ASP A 402 -24.45 43.58 -8.57
C ASP A 402 -23.73 42.70 -7.55
N ILE A 403 -24.43 42.34 -6.48
CA ILE A 403 -23.86 41.57 -5.38
C ILE A 403 -23.50 40.12 -5.78
N ASN A 404 -24.10 39.61 -6.86
CA ASN A 404 -23.74 38.31 -7.45
C ASN A 404 -22.44 38.41 -8.28
N ASP A 405 -22.09 39.60 -8.77
CA ASP A 405 -20.88 39.86 -9.55
C ASP A 405 -19.62 39.86 -8.68
N LEU A 406 -19.75 40.27 -7.40
CA LEU A 406 -18.70 40.19 -6.39
C LEU A 406 -18.32 38.73 -6.04
N ALA A 407 -19.30 37.81 -6.08
CA ALA A 407 -19.06 36.39 -5.81
C ALA A 407 -18.20 35.72 -6.90
N ASN A 408 -18.38 36.13 -8.16
CA ASN A 408 -17.56 35.64 -9.29
C ASN A 408 -16.10 36.12 -9.22
N LEU A 409 -15.83 37.21 -8.49
CA LEU A 409 -14.48 37.72 -8.21
C LEU A 409 -13.84 37.10 -6.95
N GLY A 410 -14.55 36.19 -6.27
CA GLY A 410 -14.07 35.51 -5.05
C GLY A 410 -14.19 36.33 -3.77
N ILE A 411 -15.10 37.31 -3.71
CA ILE A 411 -15.31 38.17 -2.54
C ILE A 411 -16.38 37.56 -1.62
N HIS A 412 -16.02 37.29 -0.36
CA HIS A 412 -16.95 36.92 0.70
C HIS A 412 -17.46 38.17 1.43
N TYR A 413 -18.78 38.35 1.51
CA TYR A 413 -19.44 39.42 2.28
C TYR A 413 -20.54 38.85 3.18
N ASN A 414 -20.90 39.57 4.26
CA ASN A 414 -21.98 39.18 5.17
C ASN A 414 -23.18 40.12 5.03
N LYS A 415 -24.36 39.57 4.71
CA LYS A 415 -25.57 40.32 4.35
C LYS A 415 -26.11 41.21 5.49
N LYS A 416 -25.76 40.91 6.75
CA LYS A 416 -26.15 41.69 7.93
C LYS A 416 -25.42 43.03 8.05
N ASP A 417 -24.33 43.25 7.32
CA ASP A 417 -23.52 44.47 7.38
C ASP A 417 -23.97 45.52 6.36
N ILE A 418 -25.09 45.29 5.65
CA ILE A 418 -25.52 46.05 4.47
C ILE A 418 -26.75 46.95 4.74
N ASP A 419 -27.36 46.92 5.94
CA ASP A 419 -28.58 47.69 6.19
C ASP A 419 -28.40 49.07 6.87
N GLU A 420 -29.09 50.03 6.25
CA GLU A 420 -29.64 51.31 6.72
C GLU A 420 -28.87 52.64 6.68
N ASN A 421 -27.59 52.75 6.33
CA ASN A 421 -26.99 54.08 6.06
C ASN A 421 -25.80 54.01 5.09
N TRP A 422 -26.08 53.76 3.81
CA TRP A 422 -25.09 53.92 2.75
C TRP A 422 -24.89 55.40 2.43
N ASN A 423 -23.71 55.93 2.75
CA ASN A 423 -23.28 57.28 2.42
C ASN A 423 -22.44 57.23 1.13
N GLU A 424 -22.59 58.23 0.26
CA GLU A 424 -22.05 58.25 -1.12
C GLU A 424 -20.50 58.36 -1.22
N ASP A 425 -19.77 58.35 -0.09
CA ASP A 425 -18.33 58.63 0.01
C ASP A 425 -17.58 57.60 0.89
N CYS A 426 -17.75 56.28 0.68
CA CYS A 426 -17.09 55.30 1.57
C CYS A 426 -15.61 55.07 1.23
N ASP A 427 -14.76 55.74 2.01
CA ASP A 427 -13.38 55.41 2.33
C ASP A 427 -13.30 54.30 3.42
N LEU A 428 -12.19 53.58 3.44
CA LEU A 428 -11.96 52.29 4.10
C LEU A 428 -12.16 52.21 5.63
N ASN A 429 -12.54 50.99 6.05
CA ASN A 429 -12.38 50.28 7.32
C ASN A 429 -12.40 51.03 8.69
N LYS A 430 -13.15 50.43 9.64
CA LYS A 430 -12.71 50.31 11.05
C LYS A 430 -13.13 49.02 11.75
N ASP A 431 -14.11 48.28 11.20
CA ASP A 431 -14.34 46.84 11.49
C ASP A 431 -14.65 46.01 10.20
N GLY A 432 -14.70 46.65 9.02
CA GLY A 432 -15.39 46.17 7.81
C GLY A 432 -14.54 45.89 6.57
N ILE A 433 -14.91 44.84 5.84
CA ILE A 433 -14.26 44.37 4.61
C ILE A 433 -15.05 44.84 3.39
N ILE A 434 -14.39 45.59 2.49
CA ILE A 434 -14.62 45.55 1.04
C ILE A 434 -13.25 45.39 0.43
N ASP A 435 -13.03 44.32 -0.34
CA ASP A 435 -11.69 43.99 -0.79
C ASP A 435 -11.62 43.62 -2.27
N ILE A 436 -11.25 44.64 -3.04
CA ILE A 436 -10.73 44.58 -4.40
C ILE A 436 -9.25 45.05 -4.42
N PHE A 437 -8.62 45.08 -3.24
CA PHE A 437 -7.36 45.72 -2.87
C PHE A 437 -7.29 47.25 -3.03
N ASP A 438 -8.34 47.97 -2.61
CA ASP A 438 -8.43 49.43 -2.75
C ASP A 438 -8.60 49.85 -4.22
N LEU A 439 -9.84 49.79 -4.72
CA LEU A 439 -10.19 50.22 -6.09
C LEU A 439 -9.75 51.68 -6.30
N VAL A 440 -8.58 51.77 -6.91
CA VAL A 440 -7.76 52.95 -7.12
C VAL A 440 -8.53 54.04 -7.88
N ILE A 441 -8.87 55.13 -7.19
CA ILE A 441 -8.86 56.47 -7.77
C ILE A 441 -7.74 57.27 -7.10
N VAL A 442 -6.57 57.28 -7.74
CA VAL A 442 -5.82 58.54 -7.84
C VAL A 442 -5.95 59.00 -9.28
N SER A 443 -7.08 59.60 -9.62
CA SER A 443 -7.11 60.63 -10.65
C SER A 443 -7.16 61.99 -9.98
N LYS A 444 -6.02 62.44 -9.44
CA LYS A 444 -5.83 63.88 -9.30
C LYS A 444 -5.61 64.43 -10.70
N SER A 445 -6.70 64.89 -11.31
CA SER A 445 -6.65 65.89 -12.35
C SER A 445 -6.18 67.20 -11.69
N ILE A 446 -5.05 67.74 -12.14
CA ILE A 446 -4.88 69.18 -12.34
C ILE A 446 -4.36 69.35 -13.77
#